data_AF-A0A0U3JUR8-F1
#
_entry.id   AF-A0A0U3JUR8-F1
#
_cell.length_a   1.000
_cell.length_b   1.000
_cell.length_c   1.000
_cell.angle_alpha   90.00
_cell.angle_beta   90.00
_cell.angle_gamma   90.00
#
_symmetry.space_group_name_H-M   'P 1'
#
loop_
_entity.id
_entity.type
_entity.pdbx_description
1 polymer ?
#
loop_
_entity_poly.entity_id
_entity_poly.type
_entity_poly.pdbx_seq_one_letter_code
_entity_poly.pdbx_strand_id
1 'polypeptide(L)'
;MTFDKSLLRTVLFAVGVVALVIGIYQTILFNDLAANYWIFMVSMLCWMPLLYWRQQERVAAKVAEEEARLAKQARAKTPAKSTKKRR
;
A
#
# COMPACT_ATOMS: atom_id res chain seq x y z
N MET A 1 -5.79 18.78 14.80
CA MET A 1 -4.53 18.64 14.05
C MET A 1 -4.70 17.51 13.06
N THR A 2 -4.88 17.82 11.78
CA THR A 2 -4.98 16.83 10.69
C THR A 2 -3.58 16.28 10.42
N PHE A 3 -3.26 15.11 10.96
CA PHE A 3 -2.00 14.44 10.65
C PHE A 3 -2.01 14.01 9.19
N ASP A 4 -1.04 14.51 8.44
CA ASP A 4 -0.89 14.16 7.04
C ASP A 4 -0.44 12.69 6.95
N LYS A 5 -1.36 11.83 6.54
CA LYS A 5 -1.15 10.38 6.44
C LYS A 5 0.02 10.05 5.51
N SER A 6 0.25 10.91 4.51
CA SER A 6 1.36 10.79 3.56
C SER A 6 2.71 11.03 4.24
N LEU A 7 2.81 12.07 5.08
CA LEU A 7 4.03 12.45 5.78
C LEU A 7 4.39 11.40 6.84
N LEU A 8 3.39 10.90 7.58
CA LEU A 8 3.57 9.81 8.54
C LEU A 8 4.11 8.54 7.87
N ARG A 9 3.64 8.19 6.66
CA ARG A 9 4.14 7.04 5.89
C ARG A 9 5.62 7.20 5.55
N THR A 10 6.01 8.37 5.06
CA THR A 10 7.40 8.66 4.70
C THR A 10 8.33 8.58 5.90
N VAL A 11 7.90 9.12 7.05
CA VAL A 11 8.67 9.05 8.29
C VAL A 11 8.79 7.62 8.80
N LEU A 12 7.69 6.86 8.85
CA LEU A 12 7.74 5.44 9.25
C LEU A 12 8.67 4.63 8.34
N PHE A 13 8.67 4.94 7.04
CA PHE A 13 9.53 4.26 6.07
C PHE A 13 11.01 4.60 6.31
N ALA A 14 11.34 5.89 6.47
CA ALA A 14 12.69 6.33 6.75
C ALA A 14 13.23 5.72 8.07
N VAL A 15 12.42 5.75 9.13
CA VAL A 15 12.76 5.15 10.43
C VAL A 15 12.95 3.63 10.31
N GLY A 16 12.06 2.93 9.60
CA GLY A 16 12.18 1.49 9.37
C GLY A 16 13.47 1.09 8.63
N VAL A 17 13.85 1.85 7.61
CA VAL A 17 15.09 1.65 6.84
C VAL A 17 16.33 1.92 7.69
N VAL A 18 16.34 3.02 8.44
CA VAL A 18 17.47 3.36 9.33
C VAL A 18 17.61 2.31 10.44
N ALA A 19 16.51 1.88 11.06
CA ALA A 19 16.52 0.80 12.06
C ALA A 19 17.07 -0.51 11.48
N LEU A 20 16.75 -0.84 10.23
CA LEU A 20 17.31 -2.01 9.53
C LEU A 20 18.83 -1.89 9.38
N VAL A 21 19.32 -0.73 8.91
CA VAL A 21 20.77 -0.49 8.71
C VAL A 21 21.52 -0.58 10.04
N ILE A 22 20.98 0.02 11.10
CA ILE A 22 21.54 -0.06 12.46
C ILE A 22 21.55 -1.52 12.93
N GLY A 23 20.46 -2.26 12.75
CA GLY A 23 20.38 -3.68 13.14
C GLY A 23 21.41 -4.54 12.41
N ILE A 24 21.59 -4.34 11.09
CA ILE A 24 22.61 -5.03 10.29
C ILE A 24 24.01 -4.70 10.81
N TYR A 25 24.30 -3.40 10.99
CA TYR A 25 25.62 -2.96 11.46
C TYR A 25 25.95 -3.55 12.83
N GLN A 26 25.01 -3.48 13.77
CA GLN A 26 25.23 -3.97 15.13
C GLN A 26 25.37 -5.50 15.17
N THR A 27 24.62 -6.21 14.33
CA THR A 27 24.74 -7.67 14.19
C THR A 27 26.11 -8.07 13.63
N ILE A 28 26.60 -7.37 12.62
CA ILE A 28 27.92 -7.66 12.02
C ILE A 28 29.04 -7.32 13.01
N LEU A 29 28.92 -6.19 13.72
CA LEU A 29 29.96 -5.71 14.64
C LEU A 29 30.08 -6.57 15.90
N PHE A 30 28.94 -6.94 16.50
CA PHE A 30 28.92 -7.69 17.77
C PHE A 30 28.76 -9.20 17.58
N ASN A 31 28.47 -9.68 16.36
CA ASN A 31 28.23 -11.08 16.02
C ASN A 31 27.21 -11.79 16.95
N ASP A 32 26.32 -11.00 17.55
CA ASP A 32 25.29 -11.47 18.46
C ASP A 32 23.92 -11.13 17.87
N LEU A 33 23.34 -12.13 17.20
CA LEU A 33 22.05 -12.00 16.55
C LEU A 33 20.89 -11.98 17.56
N ALA A 34 21.05 -12.65 18.71
CA ALA A 34 20.01 -12.76 19.73
C ALA A 34 19.85 -11.44 20.49
N ALA A 35 20.97 -10.81 20.87
CA ALA A 35 20.96 -9.51 21.54
C ALA A 35 20.46 -8.37 20.64
N ASN A 36 20.62 -8.50 19.31
CA ASN A 36 20.21 -7.46 18.34
C ASN A 36 18.88 -7.75 17.63
N TYR A 37 18.25 -8.89 17.90
CA TYR A 37 16.97 -9.31 17.30
C TYR A 37 15.84 -8.28 17.51
N TRP A 38 15.85 -7.57 18.65
CA TRP A 38 14.83 -6.57 18.95
C TRP A 38 14.83 -5.39 17.97
N ILE A 39 15.98 -5.03 17.39
CA ILE A 39 16.09 -3.94 16.42
C ILE A 39 15.45 -4.35 15.09
N PHE A 40 15.60 -5.62 14.71
CA PHE A 40 14.88 -6.17 13.57
C PHE A 40 13.38 -6.21 13.83
N MET A 41 12.92 -6.55 15.04
CA MET A 41 11.50 -6.46 15.40
C MET A 41 10.96 -5.04 15.27
N VAL A 42 11.71 -4.02 15.70
CA VAL A 42 11.33 -2.60 15.58
C VAL A 42 11.26 -2.16 14.11
N SER A 43 12.26 -2.54 13.30
CA SER A 43 12.25 -2.27 11.86
C SER A 43 11.04 -2.93 11.18
N MET A 44 10.73 -4.18 11.54
CA MET A 44 9.59 -4.90 10.99
C MET A 44 8.25 -4.31 11.42
N LEU A 45 8.15 -3.85 12.67
CA LEU A 45 6.99 -3.12 13.19
C LEU A 45 6.76 -1.80 12.46
N CYS A 46 7.81 -1.09 12.04
CA CYS A 46 7.67 0.09 11.18
C CYS A 46 7.17 -0.27 9.78
N TRP A 47 7.49 -1.45 9.26
CA TRP A 47 7.06 -1.87 7.93
C TRP A 47 5.63 -2.41 7.85
N MET A 48 5.14 -3.08 8.90
CA MET A 48 3.80 -3.68 8.96
C MET A 48 2.66 -2.70 8.59
N PRO A 49 2.56 -1.49 9.19
CA PRO A 49 1.53 -0.52 8.87
C PRO A 49 1.62 -0.01 7.42
N LEU A 50 2.85 0.18 6.92
CA LEU A 50 3.10 0.64 5.55
C LEU A 50 2.63 -0.38 4.52
N LEU A 51 2.97 -1.65 4.74
CA LEU A 51 2.54 -2.74 3.87
C LEU A 51 1.03 -2.90 3.89
N TYR A 52 0.41 -2.80 5.06
CA TYR A 52 -1.04 -2.87 5.20
C TYR A 52 -1.76 -1.76 4.43
N TRP A 53 -1.31 -0.52 4.56
CA TRP A 53 -1.86 0.59 3.78
C TRP A 53 -1.65 0.44 2.27
N ARG A 54 -0.47 -0.02 1.86
CA ARG A 54 -0.19 -0.27 0.44
C ARG A 54 -1.06 -1.41 -0.11
N GLN A 55 -1.39 -2.40 0.71
CA GLN A 55 -2.28 -3.49 0.33
C GLN A 55 -3.73 -3.00 0.18
N GLN A 56 -4.21 -2.13 1.08
CA GLN A 56 -5.52 -1.49 0.95
C GLN A 56 -5.62 -0.66 -0.35
N GLU A 57 -4.60 0.12 -0.68
CA GLU A 57 -4.57 0.91 -1.91
C GLU A 57 -4.61 0.03 -3.16
N ARG A 58 -3.89 -1.10 -3.17
CA ARG A 58 -3.93 -2.07 -4.27
C ARG A 58 -5.29 -2.74 -4.41
N VAL A 59 -5.96 -3.05 -3.30
CA VAL A 59 -7.31 -3.62 -3.32
C VAL A 59 -8.30 -2.58 -3.85
N ALA A 60 -8.24 -1.34 -3.37
CA ALA A 60 -9.08 -0.25 -3.85
C ALA A 60 -8.87 0.02 -5.35
N ALA A 61 -7.63 0.02 -5.84
CA ALA A 61 -7.34 0.17 -7.25
C ALA A 61 -7.95 -0.95 -8.11
N LYS A 62 -7.86 -2.21 -7.66
CA LYS A 62 -8.46 -3.34 -8.38
C LYS A 62 -9.98 -3.27 -8.44
N VAL A 63 -10.64 -2.87 -7.34
CA VAL A 63 -12.10 -2.68 -7.32
C VAL A 63 -12.51 -1.56 -8.27
N ALA A 64 -11.79 -0.43 -8.28
CA ALA A 64 -12.04 0.68 -9.20
C ALA A 64 -11.83 0.26 -10.68
N GLU A 65 -10.84 -0.58 -10.97
CA GLU A 65 -10.64 -1.15 -12.32
C GLU A 65 -11.79 -2.07 -12.74
N GLU A 66 -12.29 -2.92 -11.83
CA GLU A 66 -13.46 -3.78 -12.09
C GLU A 66 -14.73 -2.98 -12.32
N GLU A 67 -15.00 -1.97 -11.49
CA GLU A 67 -16.13 -1.05 -11.67
C GLU A 67 -16.03 -0.29 -12.99
N ALA A 68 -14.83 0.18 -13.38
CA ALA A 68 -14.62 0.84 -14.66
C ALA A 68 -14.83 -0.12 -15.84
N ARG A 69 -14.44 -1.40 -15.72
CA ARG A 69 -14.71 -2.43 -16.74
C ARG A 69 -16.20 -2.74 -16.84
N LEU A 70 -16.90 -2.88 -15.71
CA LEU A 70 -18.34 -3.10 -15.66
C LEU A 70 -19.13 -1.92 -16.24
N ALA A 71 -18.74 -0.68 -15.91
CA ALA A 71 -19.35 0.53 -16.46
C ALA A 71 -19.14 0.64 -17.98
N LYS A 72 -17.94 0.28 -18.49
CA LYS A 72 -17.68 0.19 -19.94
C LYS A 72 -18.52 -0.90 -20.61
N GLN A 73 -18.68 -2.06 -19.98
CA GLN A 73 -19.54 -3.13 -20.51
C GLN A 73 -21.04 -2.75 -20.47
N ALA A 74 -21.50 -2.06 -19.42
CA ALA A 74 -22.88 -1.57 -19.32
C ALA A 74 -23.19 -0.50 -20.37
N ARG A 75 -22.23 0.39 -20.67
CA ARG A 75 -22.31 1.36 -21.78
C ARG A 75 -22.27 0.70 -23.15
N ALA A 76 -21.50 -0.37 -23.33
CA ALA A 76 -21.49 -1.15 -24.58
C ALA A 76 -22.76 -1.99 -24.78
N LYS A 77 -23.40 -2.43 -23.68
CA LYS A 77 -24.65 -3.20 -23.67
C LYS A 77 -25.91 -2.34 -23.65
N THR A 78 -25.82 -1.01 -23.59
CA THR A 78 -26.98 -0.15 -23.84
C THR A 78 -27.15 -0.03 -25.36
N PRO A 79 -28.05 -0.79 -25.99
CA PRO A 79 -28.32 -0.58 -27.41
C PRO A 79 -28.87 0.83 -27.55
N ALA A 80 -28.37 1.55 -28.57
CA ALA A 80 -28.89 2.84 -28.98
C ALA A 80 -30.42 2.76 -29.11
N LYS A 81 -31.13 3.23 -28.08
CA LYS A 81 -32.58 3.34 -28.05
C LYS A 81 -32.96 4.64 -28.77
N SER A 82 -32.68 4.69 -30.06
CA SER A 82 -33.14 5.71 -30.99
C SER A 82 -32.81 5.16 -32.38
N THR A 83 -33.71 4.53 -33.12
CA THR A 83 -34.85 5.22 -33.72
C THR A 83 -35.86 4.16 -34.14
N LYS A 84 -36.91 3.93 -33.35
CA LYS A 84 -38.10 3.20 -33.81
C LYS A 84 -39.15 4.22 -34.23
N LYS A 85 -39.32 4.33 -35.55
CA LYS A 85 -40.59 4.61 -36.25
C LYS A 85 -41.16 6.03 -36.14
N ARG A 86 -41.08 6.80 -37.23
CA ARG A 86 -42.11 7.80 -37.56
C ARG A 86 -42.38 7.83 -39.07
N ARG A 87 -43.46 7.12 -39.42
CA ARG A 87 -44.39 7.29 -40.55
C ARG A 87 -43.86 7.11 -41.96
#